data_AF-A0A0F9BAD4-F1
#
_entry.id   AF-A0A0F9BAD4-F1
#
_cell.length_a   1.000
_cell.length_b   1.000
_cell.length_c   1.000
_cell.angle_alpha   90.00
_cell.angle_beta   90.00
_cell.angle_gamma   90.00
#
_symmetry.space_group_name_H-M   'P 1'
#
loop_
_entity.id
_entity.type
_entity.pdbx_description
1 polymer ?
#
loop_
_entity_poly.entity_id
_entity_poly.type
_entity_poly.pdbx_seq_one_letter_code
_entity_poly.pdbx_strand_id
1 'polypeptide(L)'
;MSKKKDGLVKQENNKEKPATGFHTNPERINKKGRPPAGESWAEILREIGEEIHPKTGKPFKEAVSRKIWNKAVGGDTQSIKEIMNRMDGMPKQSHEVEGNVTFVIDKSLGQKGGEPKE
;
A
#
# COMPACT_ATOMS: atom_id res chain seq x y z
N MET A 1 -44.20 6.79 -40.81
CA MET A 1 -43.08 7.69 -40.45
C MET A 1 -43.42 8.42 -39.15
N SER A 2 -42.74 8.13 -38.05
CA SER A 2 -42.67 9.08 -36.92
C SER A 2 -41.43 8.76 -36.10
N LYS A 3 -40.42 9.62 -36.26
CA LYS A 3 -39.13 9.56 -35.55
C LYS A 3 -39.35 10.06 -34.11
N LYS A 4 -39.15 9.21 -33.10
CA LYS A 4 -38.91 9.69 -31.74
C LYS A 4 -37.40 9.83 -31.55
N LYS A 5 -37.01 11.09 -31.38
CA LYS A 5 -35.67 11.60 -31.14
C LYS A 5 -35.21 11.27 -29.72
N ASP A 6 -33.94 10.88 -29.63
CA ASP A 6 -32.93 11.39 -28.70
C ASP A 6 -33.30 11.45 -27.22
N GLY A 7 -32.94 10.39 -26.50
CA GLY A 7 -32.71 10.40 -25.05
C GLY A 7 -31.24 10.14 -24.76
N LEU A 8 -30.35 11.05 -25.16
CA LEU A 8 -28.95 11.02 -24.75
C LEU A 8 -28.90 11.49 -23.29
N VAL A 9 -29.01 10.56 -22.35
CA VAL A 9 -28.78 10.83 -20.92
C VAL A 9 -27.29 11.08 -20.74
N LYS A 10 -26.91 12.36 -20.68
CA LYS A 10 -25.59 12.78 -20.21
C LYS A 10 -25.46 12.40 -18.74
N GLN A 11 -24.59 11.44 -18.45
CA GLN A 11 -24.10 11.21 -17.08
C GLN A 11 -23.20 12.38 -16.69
N GLU A 12 -23.81 13.46 -16.21
CA GLU A 12 -23.11 14.49 -15.45
C GLU A 12 -23.14 14.07 -13.98
N ASN A 13 -22.02 13.57 -13.48
CA ASN A 13 -21.54 13.72 -12.11
C ASN A 13 -20.23 12.94 -11.94
N ASN A 14 -19.20 13.37 -12.68
CA ASN A 14 -17.83 13.02 -12.36
C ASN A 14 -17.44 13.87 -11.12
N LYS A 15 -17.82 13.42 -9.92
CA LYS A 15 -17.31 14.01 -8.68
C LYS A 15 -15.80 13.82 -8.69
N GLU A 16 -15.09 14.91 -8.97
CA GLU A 16 -13.65 14.99 -8.96
C GLU A 16 -13.12 14.34 -7.68
N LYS A 17 -12.34 13.27 -7.84
CA LYS A 17 -11.63 12.66 -6.71
C LYS A 17 -10.81 13.81 -6.08
N PRO A 18 -10.90 14.04 -4.75
CA PRO A 18 -10.13 15.10 -4.13
C PRO A 18 -8.67 14.88 -4.51
N ALA A 19 -8.01 15.90 -5.06
CA ALA A 19 -6.64 15.79 -5.52
C ALA A 19 -5.77 15.27 -4.37
N THR A 20 -5.44 13.98 -4.37
CA THR A 20 -4.59 13.35 -3.37
C THR A 20 -3.18 13.43 -3.87
N GLY A 21 -2.47 14.47 -3.45
CA GLY A 21 -1.06 14.65 -3.74
C GLY A 21 -0.35 15.37 -2.61
N PHE A 22 0.98 15.30 -2.61
CA PHE A 22 1.81 16.00 -1.62
C PHE A 22 1.61 17.53 -1.67
N HIS A 23 1.10 18.07 -2.77
CA HIS A 23 0.72 19.48 -2.94
C HIS A 23 -0.54 19.88 -2.14
N THR A 24 -1.46 18.95 -1.93
CA THR A 24 -2.75 19.18 -1.26
C THR A 24 -2.68 18.92 0.25
N ASN A 25 -1.73 18.11 0.72
CA ASN A 25 -1.50 17.84 2.13
C ASN A 25 0.02 17.88 2.45
N PRO A 26 0.62 19.08 2.47
CA PRO A 26 2.07 19.24 2.70
C PRO A 26 2.54 18.74 4.07
N GLU A 27 1.62 18.61 5.03
CA GLU A 27 1.93 18.08 6.37
C GLU A 27 2.22 16.58 6.36
N ARG A 28 1.75 15.84 5.34
CA ARG A 28 2.01 14.39 5.19
C ARG A 28 3.36 14.09 4.57
N ILE A 29 4.08 15.12 4.10
CA ILE A 29 5.43 14.96 3.58
C ILE A 29 6.36 14.68 4.76
N ASN A 30 7.09 13.57 4.70
CA ASN A 30 8.17 13.32 5.65
C ASN A 30 9.30 14.35 5.43
N LYS A 31 9.24 15.47 6.16
CA LYS A 31 10.21 16.57 6.07
C LYS A 31 11.62 16.17 6.51
N LYS A 32 11.75 15.10 7.29
CA LYS A 32 13.06 14.58 7.75
C LYS A 32 13.81 13.84 6.66
N GLY A 33 13.18 13.56 5.51
CA GLY A 33 13.81 12.89 4.38
C GLY A 33 14.19 11.43 4.67
N ARG A 34 15.06 10.89 3.83
CA ARG A 34 15.70 9.59 4.05
C ARG A 34 16.63 9.73 5.28
N PRO A 35 16.63 8.79 6.23
CA PRO A 35 17.65 8.76 7.28
C PRO A 35 19.06 8.91 6.69
N PRO A 36 19.98 9.58 7.39
CA PRO A 36 21.35 9.73 6.93
C PRO A 36 21.98 8.35 6.68
N ALA A 37 22.89 8.31 5.71
CA ALA A 37 23.58 7.07 5.35
C ALA A 37 24.38 6.53 6.57
N GLY A 38 24.27 5.22 6.81
CA GLY A 38 24.90 4.51 7.93
C GLY A 38 23.93 4.15 9.07
N GLU A 39 22.75 4.76 9.14
CA GLU A 39 21.76 4.46 10.19
C GLU A 39 20.69 3.47 9.75
N SER A 40 20.56 3.23 8.43
CA SER A 40 19.52 2.35 7.93
C SER A 40 19.93 0.88 8.08
N TRP A 41 18.98 0.03 8.49
CA TRP A 41 19.17 -1.43 8.53
C TRP A 41 19.76 -2.01 7.25
N ALA A 42 19.38 -1.43 6.09
CA ALA A 42 19.89 -1.87 4.80
C ALA A 42 21.40 -1.61 4.62
N GLU A 43 21.92 -0.51 5.18
CA GLU A 43 23.35 -0.19 5.11
C GLU A 43 24.14 -1.04 6.11
N ILE A 44 23.66 -1.17 7.35
CA ILE A 44 24.27 -2.04 8.36
C ILE A 44 24.37 -3.48 7.86
N LEU A 45 23.29 -4.03 7.29
CA LEU A 45 23.30 -5.38 6.74
C LEU A 45 24.19 -5.52 5.49
N ARG A 46 24.37 -4.44 4.73
CA ARG A 46 25.30 -4.43 3.59
C ARG A 46 26.74 -4.51 4.09
N GLU A 47 27.11 -3.68 5.07
CA GLU A 47 28.45 -3.68 5.67
C GLU A 47 28.79 -5.05 6.27
N ILE A 48 27.93 -5.57 7.14
CA ILE A 48 28.08 -6.91 7.73
C ILE A 48 28.17 -7.98 6.63
N GLY A 49 27.37 -7.84 5.57
CA GLY A 49 27.35 -8.79 4.46
C GLY A 49 28.67 -8.87 3.68
N GLU A 50 29.45 -7.79 3.63
CA GLU A 50 30.77 -7.74 2.98
C GLU A 50 31.88 -8.29 3.88
N GLU A 51 31.70 -8.32 5.21
CA GLU A 51 32.69 -8.87 6.13
C GLU A 51 32.98 -10.35 5.86
N ILE A 52 34.23 -10.76 6.11
CA ILE A 52 34.67 -12.14 5.88
C ILE A 52 34.27 -13.03 7.07
N HIS A 53 33.46 -14.04 6.78
CA HIS A 53 33.03 -15.01 7.78
C HIS A 53 34.22 -15.87 8.24
N PRO A 54 34.52 -15.93 9.55
CA PRO A 54 35.77 -16.49 10.07
C PRO A 54 35.91 -18.01 9.81
N LYS A 55 34.81 -18.75 9.74
CA LYS A 55 34.83 -20.20 9.49
C LYS A 55 34.93 -20.60 8.02
N THR A 56 34.49 -19.75 7.10
CA THR A 56 34.36 -20.12 5.69
C THR A 56 35.32 -19.35 4.79
N GLY A 57 35.95 -18.27 5.29
CA GLY A 57 36.82 -17.40 4.52
C GLY A 57 36.10 -16.65 3.40
N LYS A 58 34.77 -16.53 3.49
CA LYS A 58 33.91 -15.96 2.45
C LYS A 58 33.05 -14.84 3.03
N PRO A 59 32.58 -13.87 2.23
CA PRO A 59 31.67 -12.84 2.71
C PRO A 59 30.42 -13.43 3.39
N PHE A 60 29.94 -12.82 4.48
CA PHE A 60 28.73 -13.28 5.18
C PHE A 60 27.52 -13.40 4.25
N LYS A 61 27.35 -12.46 3.31
CA LYS A 61 26.26 -12.51 2.32
C LYS A 61 26.27 -13.80 1.50
N GLU A 62 27.44 -14.33 1.16
CA GLU A 62 27.55 -15.60 0.43
C GLU A 62 27.16 -16.77 1.34
N ALA A 63 27.66 -16.78 2.58
CA ALA A 63 27.35 -17.85 3.54
C ALA A 63 25.83 -17.93 3.83
N VAL A 64 25.18 -16.78 4.03
CA VAL A 64 23.73 -16.69 4.22
C VAL A 64 22.98 -17.14 2.97
N SER A 65 23.37 -16.66 1.79
CA SER A 65 22.73 -17.05 0.52
C SER A 65 22.81 -18.56 0.30
N ARG A 66 23.98 -19.16 0.57
CA ARG A 66 24.18 -20.61 0.47
C ARG A 66 23.32 -21.39 1.46
N LYS A 67 23.16 -20.89 2.68
CA LYS A 67 22.29 -21.51 3.70
C LYS A 67 20.83 -21.47 3.27
N ILE A 68 20.35 -20.35 2.73
CA ILE A 68 18.99 -20.22 2.21
C ILE A 68 18.78 -21.18 1.03
N TRP A 69 19.75 -21.27 0.11
CA TRP A 69 19.69 -22.20 -1.01
C TRP A 69 19.57 -23.66 -0.55
N ASN A 70 20.41 -24.08 0.41
CA ASN A 70 20.36 -25.45 0.93
C ASN A 70 19.03 -25.75 1.63
N LYS A 71 18.46 -24.78 2.36
CA LYS A 71 17.12 -24.92 2.95
C LYS A 71 16.04 -25.08 1.88
N ALA A 72 16.12 -24.29 0.82
CA ALA A 72 15.17 -24.37 -0.29
C ALA A 72 15.25 -25.74 -0.99
N VAL A 73 16.45 -26.26 -1.25
CA VAL A 73 16.65 -27.62 -1.77
C VAL A 73 16.08 -28.69 -0.82
N GLY A 74 16.15 -28.45 0.49
CA GLY A 74 15.53 -29.30 1.51
C GLY A 74 13.99 -29.19 1.60
N GLY A 75 13.35 -28.38 0.76
CA GLY A 75 11.89 -28.22 0.74
C GLY A 75 11.34 -27.13 1.66
N ASP A 76 12.19 -26.27 2.23
CA ASP A 76 11.73 -25.13 3.03
C ASP A 76 11.04 -24.10 2.12
N THR A 77 9.70 -24.08 2.18
CA THR A 77 8.85 -23.28 1.30
C THR A 77 9.10 -21.77 1.46
N GLN A 78 9.46 -21.32 2.66
CA GLN A 78 9.81 -19.93 2.90
C GLN A 78 11.10 -19.56 2.16
N SER A 79 12.14 -20.37 2.24
CA SER A 79 13.40 -20.14 1.53
C SER A 79 13.21 -20.15 0.01
N ILE A 80 12.39 -21.07 -0.51
CA ILE A 80 12.01 -21.10 -1.93
C ILE A 80 11.34 -19.77 -2.32
N LYS A 81 10.34 -19.34 -1.56
CA LYS A 81 9.62 -18.09 -1.82
C LYS A 81 10.55 -16.88 -1.82
N GLU A 82 11.46 -16.77 -0.86
CA GLU A 82 12.39 -15.65 -0.79
C GLU A 82 13.37 -15.62 -1.96
N ILE A 83 13.86 -16.78 -2.43
CA ILE A 83 14.70 -16.86 -3.62
C ILE A 83 13.93 -16.37 -4.85
N MET A 84 12.71 -16.88 -5.06
CA MET A 84 11.87 -16.51 -6.21
C MET A 84 11.51 -15.02 -6.17
N ASN A 85 11.13 -14.49 -5.00
CA ASN A 85 10.86 -13.05 -4.83
C ASN A 85 12.07 -12.18 -5.19
N ARG A 86 13.30 -12.67 -4.97
CA ARG A 86 14.51 -11.91 -5.26
C ARG A 86 14.93 -11.98 -6.73
N MET A 87 14.63 -13.09 -7.40
CA MET A 87 14.94 -13.33 -8.82
C MET A 87 13.88 -12.75 -9.75
N ASP A 88 12.61 -13.09 -9.53
CA ASP A 88 11.49 -12.76 -10.41
C ASP A 88 10.67 -11.57 -9.92
N GLY A 89 10.98 -11.08 -8.71
CA GLY A 89 10.26 -9.99 -8.05
C GLY A 89 9.09 -10.47 -7.20
N MET A 90 8.64 -9.62 -6.27
CA MET A 90 7.48 -9.91 -5.44
C MET A 90 6.19 -9.59 -6.21
N PRO A 91 5.20 -10.50 -6.25
CA PRO A 91 3.90 -10.20 -6.85
C PRO A 91 3.24 -9.02 -6.12
N LYS A 92 2.48 -8.21 -6.88
CA LYS A 92 1.76 -7.06 -6.31
C LYS A 92 0.77 -7.54 -5.25
N GLN A 93 0.91 -7.03 -4.04
CA GLN A 93 -0.04 -7.27 -2.97
C GLN A 93 -1.31 -6.43 -3.22
N SER A 94 -2.46 -7.10 -3.38
CA SER A 94 -3.77 -6.43 -3.40
C SER A 94 -4.25 -6.24 -1.96
N HIS A 95 -4.54 -4.99 -1.59
CA HIS A 95 -5.21 -4.66 -0.33
C HIS A 95 -6.67 -4.33 -0.62
N GLU A 96 -7.57 -5.19 -0.17
CA GLU A 96 -9.00 -4.87 -0.11
C GLU A 96 -9.24 -4.16 1.22
N VAL A 97 -9.61 -2.87 1.16
CA VAL A 97 -9.92 -2.08 2.35
C VAL A 97 -11.43 -2.05 2.49
N GLU A 98 -11.97 -2.96 3.31
CA GLU A 98 -13.38 -2.92 3.71
C GLU A 98 -13.57 -1.85 4.80
N GLY A 99 -14.06 -0.67 4.41
CA GLY A 99 -14.42 0.40 5.34
C GLY A 99 -15.91 0.36 5.68
N ASN A 100 -16.25 0.23 6.96
CA ASN A 100 -17.63 0.41 7.43
C ASN A 100 -18.00 1.90 7.40
N VAL A 101 -18.99 2.27 6.60
CA VAL A 101 -19.56 3.62 6.55
C VAL A 101 -20.77 3.68 7.47
N THR A 102 -20.66 4.35 8.60
CA THR A 102 -21.80 4.64 9.49
C THR A 102 -22.48 5.92 9.05
N PHE A 103 -23.72 5.83 8.56
CA PHE A 103 -24.55 6.99 8.26
C PHE A 103 -25.29 7.43 9.52
N VAL A 104 -25.01 8.64 10.01
CA VAL A 104 -25.83 9.30 11.04
C VAL A 104 -26.90 10.13 10.32
N ILE A 105 -28.15 9.69 10.38
CA ILE A 105 -29.29 10.45 9.86
C ILE A 105 -29.77 11.38 10.98
N ASP A 106 -29.48 12.68 10.85
CA ASP A 106 -30.06 13.71 11.70
C ASP A 106 -31.55 13.90 11.33
N LYS A 107 -32.44 13.73 12.30
CA LYS A 107 -33.90 13.86 12.16
C LYS A 107 -34.42 15.29 12.31
N SER A 108 -33.55 16.31 12.31
CA SER A 108 -33.95 17.70 12.55
C SER A 108 -34.75 18.40 11.43
N LEU A 109 -35.06 17.72 10.32
CA LEU A 109 -35.85 18.28 9.21
C LEU A 109 -37.22 17.60 9.07
N GLY A 110 -38.16 17.91 9.97
CA GLY A 110 -39.55 17.54 9.73
C GLY A 110 -40.50 17.66 10.92
N GLN A 111 -40.95 18.89 11.22
CA GLN A 111 -42.32 19.14 11.68
C GLN A 111 -42.63 20.65 11.56
N LYS A 112 -43.30 21.03 10.47
CA LYS A 112 -44.14 22.23 10.40
C LYS A 112 -45.60 21.76 10.44
N GLY A 113 -46.30 22.08 11.52
CA GLY A 113 -47.74 21.97 11.71
C GLY A 113 -47.98 22.41 13.15
N GLY A 114 -48.62 23.55 13.45
CA GLY A 114 -49.86 24.06 12.89
C GLY A 114 -50.87 24.02 14.04
N GLU A 115 -50.76 24.94 14.99
CA GLU A 115 -51.69 25.02 16.13
C GLU A 115 -53.07 25.52 15.68
N PRO A 116 -54.17 24.87 16.09
CA PRO A 116 -55.51 25.42 15.90
C PRO A 116 -55.77 26.49 16.96
N LYS A 117 -56.31 27.64 16.53
CA LYS A 117 -56.77 28.71 17.41
C LYS A 117 -58.01 28.25 18.20
N GLU A 118 -58.04 28.60 19.49
CA GLU A 118 -59.20 28.51 20.39
C GLU A 118 -60.41 29.31 19.88
#